data_AF-A0A6D2WKU2-F1
#
_entry.id   AF-A0A6D2WKU2-F1
#
_cell.length_a   1.000
_cell.length_b   1.000
_cell.length_c   1.000
_cell.angle_alpha   90.00
_cell.angle_beta   90.00
_cell.angle_gamma   90.00
#
_symmetry.space_group_name_H-M   'P 1'
#
loop_
_entity.id
_entity.type
_entity.pdbx_description
1 polymer ?
#
loop_
_entity_poly.entity_id
_entity_poly.type
_entity_poly.pdbx_seq_one_letter_code
_entity_poly.pdbx_strand_id
1 'polypeptide(L)'
;MGEVEISALAYVKMCLHAARYPHAAVNGLFLAPAPRSGECLCLTDCVPLFHSHLALSVMLEVALNQVDVWGAQAGLVVAGYYHANAAVNDQSNI
;
A
#
# COMPACT_ATOMS: atom_id res chain seq x y z
N MET A 1 -20.11 -5.80 2.54
CA MET A 1 -18.75 -5.24 2.55
C MET A 1 -18.18 -5.56 3.93
N GLY A 2 -17.03 -6.22 4.02
CA GLY A 2 -16.42 -6.54 5.31
C GLY A 2 -15.84 -5.28 5.98
N GLU A 3 -15.71 -5.29 7.30
CA GLU A 3 -15.03 -4.24 8.04
C GLU A 3 -13.53 -4.25 7.70
N VAL A 4 -12.92 -3.06 7.62
CA VAL A 4 -11.50 -2.88 7.34
C VAL A 4 -10.93 -1.95 8.40
N GLU A 5 -9.87 -2.38 9.06
CA GLU A 5 -9.13 -1.58 10.04
C GLU A 5 -7.70 -1.35 9.56
N ILE A 6 -7.17 -0.16 9.80
CA ILE A 6 -5.78 0.17 9.48
C ILE A 6 -5.04 0.36 10.80
N SER A 7 -3.98 -0.42 11.01
CA SER A 7 -3.11 -0.25 12.17
C SER A 7 -2.41 1.12 12.13
N ALA A 8 -2.05 1.63 13.31
CA ALA A 8 -1.31 2.89 13.42
C ALA A 8 0.03 2.84 12.64
N LEU A 9 0.70 1.68 12.59
CA LEU A 9 1.95 1.50 11.85
C LEU A 9 1.74 1.67 10.34
N ALA A 10 0.78 0.94 9.77
CA ALA A 10 0.46 1.02 8.34
C ALA A 10 0.03 2.45 7.95
N TYR A 11 -0.79 3.08 8.79
CA TYR A 11 -1.26 4.45 8.58
C TYR A 11 -0.11 5.46 8.60
N VAL A 12 0.76 5.41 9.62
CA VAL A 12 1.88 6.34 9.75
C VAL A 12 2.90 6.15 8.63
N LYS A 13 3.22 4.91 8.23
CA LYS A 13 4.11 4.67 7.08
C LYS A 13 3.55 5.25 5.78
N MET A 14 2.26 5.07 5.53
CA MET A 14 1.57 5.66 4.37
C MET A 14 1.67 7.19 4.40
N CYS A 15 1.31 7.83 5.51
CA CYS A 15 1.36 9.28 5.66
C CYS A 15 2.79 9.83 5.54
N LEU A 16 3.78 9.16 6.14
CA LEU A 16 5.19 9.54 6.03
C LEU A 16 5.72 9.37 4.61
N HIS A 17 5.26 8.37 3.85
CA HIS A 17 5.62 8.25 2.43
C HIS A 17 5.17 9.48 1.64
N ALA A 18 3.91 9.89 1.79
CA ALA A 18 3.37 11.08 1.13
C ALA A 18 4.06 12.36 1.61
N ALA A 19 4.27 12.53 2.92
CA ALA A 19 4.94 13.70 3.48
C ALA A 19 6.41 13.82 3.07
N ARG A 20 7.09 12.69 2.79
CA ARG A 20 8.47 12.67 2.28
C ARG A 20 8.56 13.15 0.83
N TYR A 21 7.52 12.94 0.02
CA TYR A 21 7.47 13.34 -1.39
C TYR A 21 6.24 14.21 -1.69
N PRO A 22 6.12 15.39 -1.06
CA PRO A 22 4.90 16.20 -1.12
C PRO A 22 4.61 16.82 -2.49
N HIS A 23 5.60 16.77 -3.40
CA HIS A 23 5.52 17.32 -4.76
C HIS A 23 5.18 16.27 -5.81
N ALA A 24 5.00 15.01 -5.41
CA ALA A 24 4.83 13.89 -6.32
C ALA A 24 3.69 12.98 -5.89
N ALA A 25 3.14 12.26 -6.87
CA ALA A 25 2.19 11.21 -6.58
C ALA A 25 2.95 9.99 -6.03
N VAL A 26 2.41 9.37 -4.99
CA VAL A 26 3.02 8.23 -4.30
C VAL A 26 2.08 7.05 -4.23
N ASN A 27 2.63 5.85 -4.20
CA ASN A 27 1.85 4.64 -3.97
C ASN A 27 2.53 3.62 -3.05
N GLY A 28 1.78 2.59 -2.68
CA GLY A 28 2.32 1.46 -1.94
C GLY A 28 1.29 0.36 -1.71
N LEU A 29 1.74 -0.70 -1.06
CA LEU A 29 0.94 -1.90 -0.80
C LEU A 29 0.67 -2.03 0.69
N PHE A 30 -0.58 -2.29 1.06
CA PHE A 30 -0.93 -2.71 2.41
C PHE A 30 -0.75 -4.20 2.57
N LEU A 31 -0.35 -4.60 3.77
CA LEU A 31 -0.13 -5.98 4.15
C LEU A 31 -1.03 -6.34 5.33
N ALA A 32 -1.49 -7.59 5.34
CA ALA A 32 -2.26 -8.16 6.44
C ALA A 32 -1.93 -9.65 6.57
N PRO A 33 -2.19 -10.27 7.72
CA PRO A 33 -2.28 -11.73 7.81
C PRO A 33 -3.29 -12.25 6.78
N ALA A 34 -3.13 -13.51 6.35
CA ALA A 34 -4.07 -14.13 5.43
C ALA A 34 -5.52 -14.02 5.97
N PRO A 35 -6.44 -13.40 5.21
CA PRO A 35 -7.77 -13.11 5.72
C PRO A 35 -8.55 -14.39 5.97
N ARG A 36 -9.28 -14.43 7.08
CA ARG A 36 -10.27 -15.47 7.37
C ARG A 36 -11.63 -15.00 6.90
N SER A 37 -12.39 -15.92 6.30
CA SER A 37 -13.72 -15.61 5.75
C SER A 37 -14.64 -15.03 6.83
N GLY A 38 -15.14 -13.80 6.61
CA GLY A 38 -16.07 -13.13 7.50
C GLY A 38 -15.45 -12.34 8.66
N GLU A 39 -14.12 -12.30 8.78
CA GLU A 39 -13.41 -11.48 9.77
C GLU A 39 -13.08 -10.07 9.22
N CYS A 40 -12.82 -9.12 10.12
CA CYS A 40 -12.34 -7.79 9.78
C CYS A 40 -10.96 -7.87 9.12
N LEU A 41 -10.76 -7.14 8.02
CA LEU A 41 -9.46 -7.06 7.36
C LEU A 41 -8.59 -6.02 8.09
N CYS A 42 -7.68 -6.49 8.92
CA CYS A 42 -6.74 -5.63 9.64
C CYS A 42 -5.46 -5.42 8.83
N LEU A 43 -5.27 -4.23 8.26
CA LEU A 43 -4.04 -3.82 7.58
C LEU A 43 -2.95 -3.53 8.62
N THR A 44 -2.04 -4.48 8.81
CA THR A 44 -1.02 -4.45 9.89
C THR A 44 0.25 -3.71 9.50
N ASP A 45 0.57 -3.61 8.20
CA ASP A 45 1.72 -2.87 7.72
C ASP A 45 1.50 -2.34 6.29
N CYS A 46 2.42 -1.53 5.78
CA CYS A 46 2.49 -1.16 4.37
C CYS A 46 3.93 -1.04 3.85
N VAL A 47 4.08 -1.26 2.54
CA VAL A 47 5.33 -1.11 1.80
C VAL A 47 5.19 0.09 0.83
N PRO A 48 5.85 1.22 1.13
CA PRO A 48 6.03 2.32 0.17
C PRO A 48 6.73 1.84 -1.10
N LEU A 49 6.16 2.13 -2.28
CA LEU A 49 6.73 1.72 -3.56
C LEU A 49 7.36 2.89 -4.31
N PHE A 50 6.56 3.65 -5.06
CA PHE A 50 7.06 4.65 -6.00
C PHE A 50 6.60 6.06 -5.62
N HIS A 51 7.40 7.05 -6.01
CA HIS A 51 7.18 8.49 -5.79
C HIS A 51 7.45 9.30 -7.07
N SER A 52 7.52 8.61 -8.21
CA SER A 52 7.69 9.13 -9.57
C SER A 52 7.48 7.95 -10.53
N HIS A 53 6.92 8.18 -11.73
CA HIS A 53 6.73 7.13 -12.75
C HIS A 53 5.83 5.94 -12.35
N LEU A 54 4.67 6.21 -11.75
CA LEU A 54 3.68 5.19 -11.33
C LEU A 54 3.21 4.27 -12.47
N ALA A 55 3.28 4.72 -13.73
CA ALA A 55 2.82 3.98 -14.91
C ALA A 55 3.81 2.92 -15.44
N LEU A 56 4.94 2.68 -14.76
CA LEU A 56 5.93 1.68 -15.20
C LEU A 56 5.53 0.27 -14.76
N SER A 57 4.74 -0.39 -15.59
CA SER A 57 4.21 -1.76 -15.37
C SER A 57 5.29 -2.75 -14.89
N VAL A 58 6.48 -2.74 -15.51
CA VAL A 58 7.57 -3.67 -15.17
C VAL A 58 8.06 -3.50 -13.72
N MET A 59 8.20 -2.25 -13.25
CA MET A 59 8.66 -2.01 -11.88
C MET A 59 7.60 -2.40 -10.86
N LEU A 60 6.32 -2.19 -11.18
CA LEU A 60 5.22 -2.64 -10.34
C LEU A 60 5.19 -4.17 -10.22
N GLU A 61 5.35 -4.89 -11.34
CA GLU A 61 5.38 -6.36 -11.33
C GLU A 61 6.55 -6.91 -10.50
N VAL A 62 7.74 -6.32 -10.64
CA VAL A 62 8.91 -6.71 -9.83
C VAL A 62 8.66 -6.42 -8.35
N ALA A 63 8.11 -5.25 -8.02
CA ALA A 63 7.80 -4.87 -6.64
C ALA A 63 6.76 -5.80 -6.01
N LEU A 64 5.68 -6.13 -6.73
CA LEU A 64 4.66 -7.07 -6.27
C LEU A 64 5.27 -8.43 -5.96
N ASN A 65 6.05 -8.99 -6.88
CA ASN A 65 6.72 -10.27 -6.66
C ASN A 65 7.65 -10.25 -5.44
N GLN A 66 8.42 -9.17 -5.25
CA GLN A 66 9.31 -9.04 -4.10
C GLN A 66 8.55 -8.94 -2.78
N VAL A 67 7.48 -8.15 -2.76
CA VAL A 67 6.64 -7.98 -1.57
C VAL A 67 5.89 -9.26 -1.23
N ASP A 68 5.41 -10.01 -2.21
CA ASP A 68 4.76 -11.31 -2.00
C ASP A 68 5.74 -12.33 -1.39
N VAL A 69 6.95 -12.44 -1.94
CA VAL A 69 7.98 -13.35 -1.41
C VAL A 69 8.38 -12.98 0.02
N TRP A 70 8.59 -11.69 0.30
CA TRP A 70 8.94 -11.22 1.63
C TRP A 70 7.77 -11.37 2.62
N GLY A 71 6.57 -11.00 2.21
CA GLY A 71 5.34 -11.10 3.00
C GLY A 71 5.05 -12.53 3.41
N ALA A 72 5.18 -13.49 2.48
CA ALA A 72 4.97 -14.90 2.75
C ALA A 72 5.91 -15.43 3.85
N GLN A 73 7.17 -14.97 3.89
CA GLN A 73 8.11 -15.34 4.95
C GLN A 73 7.71 -14.79 6.33
N ALA A 74 6.96 -13.70 6.36
CA ALA A 74 6.42 -13.06 7.57
C ALA A 74 4.98 -13.48 7.90
N GLY A 75 4.37 -14.39 7.13
CA GLY A 75 2.96 -14.77 7.29
C GLY A 75 1.97 -13.68 6.89
N LEU A 76 2.38 -12.75 6.03
CA LEU A 76 1.60 -11.63 5.52
C LEU A 76 1.29 -11.82 4.03
N VAL A 77 0.19 -11.23 3.59
CA VAL A 77 -0.23 -11.16 2.19
C VAL A 77 -0.48 -9.72 1.79
N VAL A 78 -0.36 -9.41 0.50
CA VAL A 78 -0.83 -8.13 -0.05
C VAL A 78 -2.34 -8.05 0.10
N ALA A 79 -2.80 -7.04 0.84
CA ALA A 79 -4.18 -6.87 1.26
C ALA A 79 -4.84 -5.60 0.68
N GLY A 80 -4.05 -4.72 0.06
CA GLY A 80 -4.55 -3.52 -0.57
C GLY A 80 -3.47 -2.68 -1.23
N TYR A 81 -3.91 -1.64 -1.91
CA TYR A 81 -3.06 -0.66 -2.58
C TYR A 81 -3.48 0.73 -2.12
N TYR A 82 -2.50 1.58 -1.81
CA TYR A 82 -2.76 3.00 -1.56
C TYR A 82 -2.10 3.85 -2.63
N HIS A 83 -2.73 4.99 -2.90
CA HIS A 83 -2.25 5.98 -3.83
C HIS A 83 -2.60 7.37 -3.31
N ALA A 84 -1.68 8.31 -3.43
CA ALA A 84 -1.91 9.72 -3.19
C ALA A 84 -1.49 10.51 -4.43
N ASN A 85 -2.41 11.33 -4.95
CA ASN A 85 -2.16 12.21 -6.09
C ASN A 85 -1.17 13.31 -5.74
N ALA A 86 -0.47 13.85 -6.74
CA ALA A 86 0.49 14.93 -6.56
C ALA A 86 -0.19 16.25 -6.13
N ALA A 87 -1.39 16.51 -6.64
CA ALA A 87 -2.17 17.70 -6.30
C ALA A 87 -3.14 17.38 -5.15
N VAL A 88 -3.09 18.20 -4.09
CA VAL A 88 -3.90 18.00 -2.86
C VAL A 88 -5.41 17.96 -3.13
N ASN A 89 -5.88 18.69 -4.15
CA ASN A 89 -7.30 18.78 -4.49
C ASN A 89 -7.72 17.84 -5.63
N ASP A 90 -6.79 17.01 -6.12
CA ASP A 90 -7.08 16.04 -7.17
C ASP A 90 -7.56 14.72 -6.56
N GLN A 91 -8.83 14.41 -6.77
CA GLN A 91 -9.48 13.16 -6.33
C GLN A 91 -9.79 12.24 -7.52
N SER A 92 -9.22 12.51 -8.70
CA SER A 92 -9.32 11.60 -9.82
C SER A 92 -8.60 10.29 -9.50
N ASN A 93 -9.18 9.18 -9.97
CA ASN A 93 -8.52 7.88 -9.93
C ASN A 93 -7.56 7.77 -11.11
N ILE A 94 -6.40 7.13 -10.90
CA ILE A 94 -5.51 6.67 -11.98
C ILE A 94 -6.09 5.38 -12.58
#